data_AF-A0A523GGZ6-F1
#
_entry.id   AF-A0A523GGZ6-F1
#
_cell.length_a   1.000
_cell.length_b   1.000
_cell.length_c   1.000
_cell.angle_alpha   90.00
_cell.angle_beta   90.00
_cell.angle_gamma   90.00
#
_symmetry.space_group_name_H-M   'P 1'
#
loop_
_entity.id
_entity.type
_entity.pdbx_description
1 polymer ?
#
loop_
_entity_poly.entity_id
_entity_poly.type
_entity_poly.pdbx_seq_one_letter_code
_entity_poly.pdbx_strand_id
1 'polypeptide(L)'
;MLDHDVEKIANMPRFKINTEPNLNIFAINTRLFYEMLDYLSEKELVVILTKLPMYKTYHAKKNPGILRRRDSVIADVLQKYRNVKLLDLETDTVLFQVKDYWNQSHLNPGGAKKFTAWLNVLLKSPN
;
A
#
# COMPACT_ATOMS: atom_id res chain seq x y z
N MET A 1 25.73 16.76 2.64
CA MET A 1 24.97 15.91 1.68
C MET A 1 24.99 14.50 2.26
N LEU A 2 23.83 13.92 2.55
CA LEU A 2 23.76 12.51 2.95
C LEU A 2 23.81 11.67 1.67
N ASP A 3 24.91 10.96 1.45
CA ASP A 3 25.06 9.97 0.39
C ASP A 3 24.01 8.86 0.59
N HIS A 4 22.88 9.00 -0.08
CA HIS A 4 21.82 8.00 -0.06
C HIS A 4 22.08 6.98 -1.16
N ASP A 5 22.73 5.91 -0.76
CA ASP A 5 23.20 4.82 -1.61
C ASP A 5 22.03 3.95 -2.12
N VAL A 6 21.75 4.09 -3.42
CA VAL A 6 20.76 3.28 -4.16
C VAL A 6 21.13 1.80 -4.15
N GLU A 7 22.42 1.48 -4.22
CA GLU A 7 22.90 0.10 -4.15
C GLU A 7 22.64 -0.48 -2.76
N LYS A 8 22.84 0.31 -1.71
CA LYS A 8 22.51 -0.10 -0.34
C LYS A 8 21.05 -0.49 -0.18
N ILE A 9 20.10 0.31 -0.66
CA ILE A 9 18.66 -0.04 -0.59
C ILE A 9 18.35 -1.27 -1.46
N ALA A 10 18.99 -1.39 -2.63
CA ALA A 10 18.79 -2.54 -3.51
C ALA A 10 19.34 -3.86 -2.93
N ASN A 11 20.41 -3.77 -2.14
CA ASN A 11 21.18 -4.91 -1.60
C ASN A 11 20.84 -5.25 -0.14
N MET A 12 19.99 -4.48 0.54
CA MET A 12 19.52 -4.83 1.88
C MET A 12 18.81 -6.19 1.91
N PRO A 13 18.93 -6.96 3.01
CA PRO A 13 18.24 -8.23 3.18
C PRO A 13 16.75 -8.08 2.86
N ARG A 14 16.31 -8.84 1.87
CA ARG A 14 14.94 -8.74 1.37
C ARG A 14 14.02 -9.37 2.39
N PHE A 15 12.98 -8.65 2.83
CA PHE A 15 11.79 -9.33 3.32
C PHE A 15 11.28 -10.26 2.21
N LYS A 16 10.86 -11.47 2.59
CA LYS A 16 10.35 -12.48 1.66
C LYS A 16 9.18 -11.89 0.89
N ILE A 17 9.40 -11.61 -0.40
CA ILE A 17 8.33 -11.21 -1.31
C ILE A 17 7.55 -12.47 -1.65
N ASN A 18 6.23 -12.42 -1.54
CA ASN A 18 5.40 -13.50 -2.04
C ASN A 18 5.47 -13.50 -3.56
N THR A 19 6.22 -14.45 -4.11
CA THR A 19 6.38 -14.64 -5.56
C THR A 19 5.40 -15.67 -6.13
N GLU A 20 4.80 -16.49 -5.27
CA GLU A 20 3.87 -17.56 -5.64
C GLU A 20 2.46 -17.25 -5.10
N PRO A 21 1.41 -17.33 -5.94
CA PRO A 21 0.03 -17.20 -5.48
C PRO A 21 -0.36 -18.33 -4.52
N ASN A 22 -0.99 -17.99 -3.40
CA ASN A 22 -1.64 -18.96 -2.53
C ASN A 22 -3.14 -18.64 -2.46
N LEU A 23 -3.95 -19.46 -3.14
CA LEU A 23 -5.39 -19.22 -3.26
C LEU A 23 -6.14 -19.40 -1.95
N ASN A 24 -5.67 -20.29 -1.07
CA ASN A 24 -6.29 -20.50 0.24
C ASN A 24 -6.07 -19.28 1.14
N ILE A 25 -4.84 -18.76 1.20
CA ILE A 25 -4.54 -17.52 1.93
C ILE A 25 -5.30 -16.33 1.33
N PHE A 26 -5.36 -16.24 0.00
CA PHE A 26 -6.13 -15.20 -0.66
C PHE A 26 -7.61 -15.25 -0.26
N ALA A 27 -8.24 -16.42 -0.28
CA ALA A 27 -9.64 -16.57 0.12
C ALA A 27 -9.89 -16.21 1.59
N ILE A 28 -9.03 -16.68 2.50
CA ILE A 28 -9.12 -16.38 3.95
C ILE A 28 -8.98 -14.88 4.19
N ASN A 29 -7.92 -14.25 3.66
CA ASN A 29 -7.65 -12.83 3.87
C ASN A 29 -8.73 -11.95 3.23
N THR A 30 -9.24 -12.34 2.06
CA THR A 30 -10.32 -11.61 1.39
C THR A 30 -11.58 -11.65 2.26
N ARG A 31 -11.98 -12.81 2.76
CA ARG A 31 -13.13 -12.94 3.66
C ARG A 31 -12.99 -12.06 4.90
N LEU A 32 -11.89 -12.17 5.63
CA LEU A 32 -11.62 -11.33 6.81
C LEU A 32 -11.62 -9.83 6.48
N PHE A 33 -11.11 -9.45 5.31
CA PHE A 33 -11.11 -8.06 4.88
C PHE A 33 -12.52 -7.51 4.70
N TYR A 34 -13.42 -8.25 4.06
CA TYR A 34 -14.83 -7.84 3.95
C TYR A 34 -15.53 -7.83 5.32
N GLU A 35 -15.27 -8.81 6.20
CA GLU A 35 -15.83 -8.82 7.57
C GLU A 35 -15.43 -7.55 8.35
N MET A 36 -14.19 -7.08 8.21
CA MET A 36 -13.76 -5.81 8.81
C MET A 36 -14.46 -4.60 8.19
N LEU A 37 -14.64 -4.56 6.86
CA LEU A 37 -15.29 -3.45 6.18
C LEU A 37 -16.79 -3.37 6.50
N ASP A 38 -17.47 -4.50 6.61
CA ASP A 38 -18.86 -4.58 7.05
C ASP A 38 -19.00 -3.99 8.45
N TYR A 39 -18.16 -4.44 9.40
CA TYR A 39 -18.14 -3.89 10.75
C TYR A 39 -17.89 -2.37 10.77
N LEU A 40 -16.89 -1.87 10.03
CA LEU A 40 -16.57 -0.44 10.00
C LEU A 40 -17.69 0.39 9.36
N SER A 41 -18.37 -0.17 8.35
CA SER A 41 -19.55 0.45 7.73
C SER A 41 -20.73 0.53 8.70
N GLU A 42 -21.01 -0.52 9.47
CA GLU A 42 -22.05 -0.52 10.51
C GLU A 42 -21.77 0.50 11.62
N LYS A 43 -20.50 0.82 11.86
CA LYS A 43 -20.07 1.87 12.80
C LYS A 43 -20.01 3.26 12.18
N GLU A 44 -20.45 3.41 10.93
CA GLU A 44 -20.43 4.67 10.18
C GLU A 44 -19.03 5.31 10.12
N LEU A 45 -17.98 4.48 10.14
CA LEU A 45 -16.60 4.95 10.09
C LEU A 45 -16.14 5.11 8.65
N VAL A 46 -15.48 6.24 8.36
CA VAL A 46 -14.79 6.45 7.08
C VAL A 46 -13.50 5.63 7.09
N VAL A 47 -13.33 4.82 6.07
CA VAL A 47 -12.15 3.97 5.89
C VAL A 47 -11.29 4.53 4.76
N ILE A 48 -10.00 4.71 5.04
CA ILE A 48 -9.01 5.03 4.01
C ILE A 48 -8.14 3.81 3.80
N LEU A 49 -8.33 3.13 2.67
CA LEU A 49 -7.40 2.11 2.21
C LEU A 49 -6.17 2.80 1.63
N THR A 50 -4.99 2.28 1.97
CA THR A 50 -3.73 2.85 1.50
C THR A 50 -2.91 1.81 0.76
N LYS A 51 -2.36 2.18 -0.39
CA LYS A 51 -1.23 1.45 -0.98
C LYS A 51 0.02 2.29 -0.78
N LEU A 52 0.88 1.81 0.11
CA LEU A 52 2.08 2.54 0.50
C LEU A 52 3.07 2.65 -0.66
N PRO A 53 3.78 3.79 -0.78
CA PRO A 53 4.88 3.94 -1.73
C PRO A 53 5.89 2.82 -1.57
N MET A 54 6.34 2.26 -2.69
CA MET A 54 7.40 1.26 -2.72
C MET A 54 8.55 1.75 -3.58
N TYR A 55 9.76 1.36 -3.22
CA TYR A 55 10.91 1.73 -4.03
C TYR A 55 10.89 1.00 -5.38
N LYS A 56 11.33 1.67 -6.45
CA LYS A 56 11.16 1.21 -7.83
C LYS A 56 11.64 -0.22 -8.10
N THR A 57 12.73 -0.64 -7.46
CA THR A 57 13.31 -1.98 -7.63
C THR A 57 12.46 -3.09 -7.01
N TYR A 58 11.49 -2.75 -6.16
CA TYR A 58 10.51 -3.68 -5.60
C TYR A 58 9.40 -4.01 -6.58
N HIS A 59 8.96 -3.04 -7.41
CA HIS A 59 7.85 -3.26 -8.36
C HIS A 59 8.13 -4.41 -9.33
N ALA A 60 9.35 -4.48 -9.87
CA ALA A 60 9.75 -5.51 -10.82
C ALA A 60 9.71 -6.93 -10.25
N LYS A 61 9.68 -7.09 -8.92
CA LYS A 61 9.71 -8.39 -8.23
C LYS A 61 8.33 -8.89 -7.82
N LYS A 62 7.28 -8.06 -7.97
CA LYS A 62 5.92 -8.44 -7.56
C LYS A 62 5.30 -9.40 -8.57
N ASN A 63 4.60 -10.42 -8.07
CA ASN A 63 3.88 -11.35 -8.94
C ASN A 63 2.63 -10.66 -9.53
N PRO A 64 2.48 -10.55 -10.86
CA PRO A 64 1.35 -9.86 -11.47
C PRO A 64 0.01 -10.54 -11.21
N GLY A 65 0.00 -11.87 -11.03
CA GLY A 65 -1.21 -12.62 -10.67
C GLY A 65 -1.68 -12.36 -9.22
N ILE A 66 -0.77 -12.05 -8.30
CA ILE A 66 -1.12 -11.59 -6.95
C ILE A 66 -1.68 -10.17 -7.01
N LEU A 67 -1.01 -9.26 -7.73
CA LEU A 67 -1.45 -7.87 -7.86
C LEU A 67 -2.82 -7.77 -8.51
N ARG A 68 -3.06 -8.48 -9.61
CA ARG A 68 -4.36 -8.50 -10.29
C ARG A 68 -5.51 -8.91 -9.36
N ARG A 69 -5.30 -9.93 -8.50
CA ARG A 69 -6.31 -10.37 -7.52
C ARG A 69 -6.52 -9.37 -6.38
N ARG A 70 -5.44 -8.77 -5.87
CA ARG A 70 -5.53 -7.69 -4.88
C ARG A 70 -6.33 -6.51 -5.45
N ASP A 71 -5.94 -6.07 -6.65
CA ASP A 71 -6.52 -4.88 -7.27
C ASP A 71 -7.98 -5.12 -7.67
N SER A 72 -8.38 -6.36 -8.03
CA SER A 72 -9.79 -6.69 -8.24
C SER A 72 -10.63 -6.60 -6.96
N VAL A 73 -10.09 -7.05 -5.82
CA VAL A 73 -10.78 -6.91 -4.51
C VAL A 73 -10.93 -5.43 -4.13
N ILE A 74 -9.89 -4.62 -4.35
CA ILE A 74 -9.96 -3.18 -4.07
C ILE A 74 -11.00 -2.50 -4.96
N ALA A 75 -11.05 -2.85 -6.25
CA ALA A 75 -12.05 -2.32 -7.17
C ALA A 75 -13.48 -2.66 -6.74
N ASP A 76 -13.72 -3.90 -6.32
CA ASP A 76 -15.03 -4.32 -5.80
C ASP A 76 -15.40 -3.57 -4.51
N VAL A 77 -14.45 -3.44 -3.57
CA VAL A 77 -14.67 -2.70 -2.32
C VAL A 77 -15.06 -1.24 -2.57
N LEU A 78 -14.37 -0.56 -3.50
CA LEU A 78 -14.68 0.83 -3.83
C LEU A 78 -16.07 1.00 -4.48
N GLN A 79 -16.61 -0.04 -5.11
CA GLN A 79 -17.98 -0.04 -5.62
C GLN A 79 -19.01 -0.35 -4.54
N LYS A 80 -18.70 -1.30 -3.64
CA LYS A 80 -19.62 -1.80 -2.61
C LYS A 80 -19.75 -0.86 -1.42
N TYR A 81 -18.67 -0.24 -0.97
CA TYR A 81 -18.62 0.52 0.29
C TYR A 81 -18.47 2.02 0.04
N ARG A 82 -19.56 2.78 0.24
CA ARG A 82 -19.56 4.24 0.06
C ARG A 82 -18.70 4.99 1.09
N ASN A 83 -18.41 4.37 2.23
CA ASN A 83 -17.57 4.92 3.31
C ASN A 83 -16.07 4.63 3.11
N VAL A 84 -15.67 4.02 1.98
CA VAL A 84 -14.27 3.66 1.71
C VAL A 84 -13.66 4.58 0.64
N LYS A 85 -12.49 5.15 0.94
CA LYS A 85 -11.65 5.92 0.02
C LYS A 85 -10.32 5.20 -0.21
N LEU A 86 -9.68 5.41 -1.36
CA LEU A 86 -8.36 4.86 -1.68
C LEU A 86 -7.31 5.98 -1.79
N LEU A 87 -6.21 5.82 -1.05
CA LEU A 87 -4.95 6.54 -1.28
C LEU A 87 -3.94 5.58 -1.89
N ASP A 88 -3.81 5.60 -3.21
CA ASP A 88 -2.84 4.80 -3.95
C ASP A 88 -1.59 5.64 -4.27
N LEU A 89 -0.52 5.40 -3.53
CA LEU A 89 0.80 6.01 -3.78
C LEU A 89 1.84 4.94 -4.11
N GLU A 90 1.41 3.70 -4.39
CA GLU A 90 2.31 2.55 -4.48
C GLU A 90 3.41 2.76 -5.51
N THR A 91 3.05 3.32 -6.67
CA THR A 91 3.93 3.51 -7.82
C THR A 91 4.48 4.93 -7.93
N ASP A 92 4.26 5.79 -6.93
CA ASP A 92 4.74 7.17 -6.95
C ASP A 92 6.24 7.25 -6.62
N THR A 93 7.05 7.09 -7.66
CA THR A 93 8.51 7.20 -7.57
C THR A 93 9.03 8.63 -7.74
N VAL A 94 8.13 9.61 -7.99
CA VAL A 94 8.51 11.01 -8.19
C VAL A 94 8.53 11.73 -6.84
N LEU A 95 7.48 11.56 -6.04
CA LEU A 95 7.35 12.17 -4.71
C LEU A 95 8.17 11.45 -3.63
N PHE A 96 8.32 10.12 -3.77
CA PHE A 96 9.07 9.28 -2.85
C PHE A 96 10.37 8.80 -3.49
N GLN A 97 11.46 9.46 -3.11
CA GLN A 97 12.82 9.21 -3.58
C GLN A 97 13.53 8.21 -2.68
N VAL A 98 14.70 7.72 -3.11
CA VAL A 98 15.52 6.73 -2.36
C VAL A 98 15.71 7.11 -0.88
N LYS A 99 15.89 8.40 -0.58
CA LYS A 99 16.08 8.94 0.77
C LYS A 99 14.85 8.85 1.68
N ASP A 100 13.69 8.50 1.15
CA ASP A 100 12.43 8.40 1.90
C ASP A 100 12.17 6.98 2.43
N TYR A 101 13.08 6.04 2.14
CA TYR A 101 12.93 4.63 2.46
C TYR A 101 13.99 4.15 3.47
N TRP A 102 13.60 3.24 4.36
CA TRP A 102 14.58 2.41 5.10
C TRP A 102 15.06 1.27 4.22
N ASN A 103 14.13 0.69 3.46
CA ASN A 103 14.36 -0.45 2.58
C ASN A 103 13.34 -0.45 1.45
N GLN A 104 13.38 -1.46 0.59
CA GLN A 104 12.57 -1.57 -0.62
C GLN A 104 11.05 -1.46 -0.43
N SER A 105 10.51 -1.73 0.76
CA SER A 105 9.07 -1.76 1.03
C SER A 105 8.63 -0.96 2.27
N HIS A 106 9.55 -0.25 2.94
CA HIS A 106 9.24 0.52 4.16
C HIS A 106 9.79 1.94 4.05
N LEU A 107 8.92 2.92 4.23
CA LEU A 107 9.29 4.33 4.38
C LEU A 107 10.07 4.54 5.68
N ASN A 108 11.08 5.42 5.65
CA ASN A 108 11.71 5.92 6.86
C ASN A 108 10.89 7.08 7.47
N PRO A 109 11.27 7.68 8.61
CA PRO A 109 10.46 8.72 9.25
C PRO A 109 10.23 9.95 8.35
N GLY A 110 11.20 10.30 7.49
CA GLY A 110 11.06 11.37 6.52
C GLY A 110 10.02 11.04 5.44
N GLY A 111 10.09 9.84 4.87
CA GLY A 111 9.09 9.34 3.94
C GLY A 111 7.70 9.20 4.57
N ALA A 112 7.62 8.71 5.80
CA ALA A 112 6.37 8.59 6.55
C ALA A 112 5.74 9.96 6.78
N LYS A 113 6.52 11.00 7.12
CA LYS A 113 6.03 12.38 7.25
C LYS A 113 5.42 12.89 5.95
N LYS A 114 6.04 12.60 4.79
CA LYS A 114 5.47 12.94 3.47
C LYS A 114 4.17 12.19 3.21
N PHE A 115 4.13 10.89 3.47
CA PHE A 115 2.93 10.09 3.32
C PHE A 115 1.77 10.62 4.18
N THR A 116 2.04 10.95 5.45
CA THR A 116 1.05 11.53 6.36
C THR A 116 0.50 12.86 5.85
N ALA A 117 1.30 13.68 5.17
CA ALA A 117 0.80 14.92 4.57
C ALA A 117 -0.27 14.63 3.50
N TRP A 118 -0.06 13.63 2.65
CA TRP A 118 -1.06 13.20 1.65
C TRP A 118 -2.31 12.59 2.29
N LEU A 119 -2.13 11.75 3.31
CA LEU A 119 -3.25 11.20 4.07
C LEU A 119 -4.10 12.31 4.71
N ASN A 120 -3.46 13.34 5.27
CA ASN A 120 -4.15 14.49 5.86
C ASN A 120 -4.96 15.30 4.82
N VAL A 121 -4.49 15.39 3.58
CA VAL A 121 -5.26 16.03 2.50
C VAL A 121 -6.53 15.23 2.21
N LEU A 122 -6.42 13.90 2.11
CA LEU A 122 -7.58 13.04 1.88
C LEU A 122 -8.58 13.08 3.04
N LEU A 123 -8.10 13.11 4.29
CA LEU A 123 -8.93 13.21 5.50
C LEU A 123 -9.70 14.54 5.60
N LYS A 124 -9.13 15.63 5.07
CA LYS A 124 -9.77 16.96 5.08
C LYS A 124 -10.71 17.18 3.89
N SER A 125 -10.73 16.25 2.94
CA SER A 125 -11.60 16.36 1.77
C SER A 125 -13.03 15.97 2.15
N PRO A 126 -14.04 16.82 1.90
CA PRO A 126 -15.43 16.48 2.19
C PRO A 126 -15.86 15.19 1.46
N ASN A 127 -16.86 14.50 2.02
CA ASN A 127 -17.46 13.31 1.41
C ASN A 127 -18.40 13.70 0.27
#